data_AF-A0A524LVZ0-F1
#
_entry.id   AF-A0A524LVZ0-F1
#
_cell.length_a   1.000
_cell.length_b   1.000
_cell.length_c   1.000
_cell.angle_alpha   90.00
_cell.angle_beta   90.00
_cell.angle_gamma   90.00
#
_symmetry.space_group_name_H-M   'P 1'
#
loop_
_entity.id
_entity.type
_entity.pdbx_description
1 polymer ?
#
loop_
_entity_poly.entity_id
_entity_poly.type
_entity_poly.pdbx_seq_one_letter_code
_entity_poly.pdbx_strand_id
1 'polypeptide(L)' 'MTKAAAKTGVSPTALVAIEQYFPAEQRIIEDDLAYRILPLGMRSLVWLMRFNLFRTWM' A
#
# COMPACT_ATOMS: atom_id res chain seq x y z
N MET A 1 5.85 22.86 4.97
CA MET A 1 4.87 22.07 5.74
C MET A 1 4.37 20.84 4.97
N THR A 2 3.80 20.98 3.77
CA THR A 2 3.15 19.89 3.00
C THR A 2 4.03 18.66 2.71
N LYS A 3 5.33 18.86 2.47
CA LYS A 3 6.28 17.76 2.20
C LYS A 3 6.52 16.83 3.38
N ALA A 4 6.45 17.35 4.61
CA ALA A 4 6.64 16.54 5.83
C ALA A 4 5.41 15.65 6.07
N ALA A 5 4.21 16.23 5.96
CA ALA A 5 2.94 15.50 6.05
C ALA A 5 2.81 14.43 4.95
N ALA A 6 3.23 14.73 3.73
CA ALA A 6 3.29 13.74 2.66
C ALA A 6 4.19 12.57 3.03
N LYS A 7 5.40 12.84 3.56
CA LYS A 7 6.36 11.80 3.98
C LYS A 7 5.81 10.89 5.08
N THR A 8 5.08 11.45 6.04
CA THR A 8 4.45 10.65 7.11
C THR A 8 3.27 9.82 6.62
N GLY A 9 2.52 10.31 5.62
CA GLY A 9 1.39 9.58 5.04
C GLY A 9 1.79 8.42 4.12
N VAL A 10 2.99 8.45 3.52
CA VAL A 10 3.42 7.39 2.57
C VAL A 10 3.38 6.00 3.18
N SER A 11 3.86 5.83 4.43
CA SER A 11 3.93 4.52 5.07
C SER A 11 2.56 3.87 5.32
N PRO A 12 1.59 4.53 6.00
CA PRO A 12 0.27 3.95 6.17
C PRO A 12 -0.47 3.77 4.84
N THR A 13 -0.33 4.69 3.88
CA THR A 13 -0.92 4.50 2.54
C THR A 13 -0.32 3.29 1.80
N ALA A 14 0.98 3.02 1.98
CA ALA A 14 1.61 1.83 1.41
C ALA A 14 1.04 0.54 2.02
N LEU A 15 0.78 0.51 3.33
CA LEU A 15 0.15 -0.65 3.98
C LEU A 15 -1.26 -0.90 3.44
N VAL A 16 -2.08 0.14 3.35
CA VAL A 16 -3.43 0.05 2.77
C VAL A 16 -3.37 -0.46 1.32
N ALA A 17 -2.40 0.02 0.52
CA ALA A 17 -2.23 -0.44 -0.85
C ALA A 17 -1.76 -1.90 -0.95
N ILE A 18 -0.96 -2.38 -0.01
CA ILE A 18 -0.54 -3.80 0.10
C ILE A 18 -1.74 -4.67 0.47
N GLU A 19 -2.58 -4.20 1.39
CA GLU A 19 -3.80 -4.88 1.84
C GLU A 19 -4.78 -5.14 0.69
N GLN A 20 -4.86 -4.24 -0.29
CA GLN A 20 -5.74 -4.42 -1.46
C GLN A 20 -5.40 -5.64 -2.34
N TYR A 21 -4.23 -6.26 -2.14
CA TYR A 21 -3.90 -7.52 -2.85
C TYR A 21 -4.45 -8.78 -2.16
N PHE A 22 -5.08 -8.67 -0.99
CA PHE A 22 -5.78 -9.80 -0.36
C PHE A 22 -7.17 -10.00 -1.00
N PRO A 23 -7.80 -11.17 -0.85
CA PRO A 23 -9.22 -11.37 -1.20
C PRO A 23 -10.12 -10.38 -0.44
N ALA A 24 -11.22 -9.95 -1.04
CA ALA A 24 -12.10 -8.92 -0.45
C ALA A 24 -12.58 -9.26 0.96
N GLU A 25 -12.83 -10.55 1.24
CA GLU A 25 -13.26 -11.05 2.56
C GLU A 25 -12.21 -10.86 3.67
N GLN A 26 -10.94 -10.66 3.31
CA GLN A 26 -9.82 -10.51 4.22
C GLN A 26 -9.36 -9.04 4.35
N ARG A 27 -9.98 -8.12 3.59
CA ARG A 27 -9.65 -6.70 3.64
C ARG A 27 -10.44 -6.05 4.77
N ILE A 28 -9.76 -5.25 5.58
CA ILE A 28 -10.33 -4.34 6.57
C ILE A 28 -10.85 -3.09 5.87
N ILE A 29 -10.16 -2.63 4.83
CA ILE A 29 -10.48 -1.39 4.09
C ILE A 29 -10.59 -1.70 2.59
N GLU A 30 -11.59 -1.10 1.92
CA GLU A 30 -11.66 -1.02 0.47
C GLU A 30 -11.17 0.37 -0.01
N ASP A 31 -9.99 0.41 -0.63
CA ASP A 31 -9.38 1.67 -1.10
C ASP A 31 -8.65 1.46 -2.44
N ASP A 32 -9.22 1.96 -3.53
CA ASP A 32 -8.63 1.89 -4.88
C ASP A 32 -7.68 3.05 -5.21
N LEU A 33 -7.57 4.04 -4.31
CA LEU A 33 -6.78 5.25 -4.48
C LEU A 33 -5.39 5.12 -3.84
N ALA A 34 -5.24 4.36 -2.75
CA ALA A 34 -3.99 4.24 -2.01
C ALA A 34 -2.80 3.90 -2.92
N TYR A 35 -2.95 2.92 -3.81
CA TYR A 35 -1.90 2.58 -4.78
C TYR A 35 -1.60 3.72 -5.78
N ARG A 36 -2.64 4.45 -6.20
CA ARG A 36 -2.56 5.52 -7.20
C ARG A 36 -1.98 6.82 -6.64
N ILE A 37 -2.11 7.10 -5.35
CA ILE A 37 -1.56 8.34 -4.76
C ILE A 37 -0.11 8.17 -4.27
N LEU A 38 0.38 6.92 -4.17
CA LEU A 38 1.74 6.66 -3.75
C LEU A 38 2.79 7.21 -4.73
N PRO A 39 3.95 7.68 -4.21
CA PRO A 39 5.11 8.01 -5.04
C PRO A 39 5.58 6.80 -5.86
N LEU A 40 6.10 7.05 -7.07
CA LEU A 40 6.53 6.00 -8.02
C LEU A 40 7.44 4.93 -7.39
N GLY A 41 8.45 5.34 -6.61
CA GLY A 41 9.35 4.38 -5.96
C GLY A 41 8.65 3.47 -4.96
N MET A 42 7.67 3.98 -4.22
CA MET A 42 6.88 3.18 -3.28
C MET A 42 5.89 2.26 -4.02
N ARG A 43 5.34 2.70 -5.16
CA ARG A 43 4.47 1.85 -5.99
C ARG A 43 5.19 0.58 -6.47
N SER A 44 6.46 0.69 -6.86
CA SER A 44 7.25 -0.49 -7.25
C SER A 44 7.40 -1.49 -6.10
N LEU A 45 7.64 -1.00 -4.88
CA LEU A 45 7.71 -1.85 -3.68
C LEU A 45 6.37 -2.51 -3.36
N VAL A 46 5.28 -1.74 -3.38
CA VAL A 46 3.93 -2.27 -3.18
C VAL A 46 3.58 -3.29 -4.27
N TRP A 47 3.93 -3.02 -5.52
CA TRP A 47 3.68 -3.94 -6.63
C TRP A 47 4.37 -5.31 -6.45
N LEU A 48 5.59 -5.34 -5.91
CA LEU A 48 6.27 -6.59 -5.56
C LEU A 48 5.52 -7.41 -4.51
N MET A 49 4.81 -6.73 -3.59
CA MET A 49 4.00 -7.40 -2.59
C MET A 49 2.86 -8.19 -3.21
N ARG A 50 2.46 -7.97 -4.48
CA ARG A 50 1.45 -8.81 -5.15
C ARG A 50 1.76 -10.31 -5.03
N PHE A 51 3.03 -10.71 -5.06
CA PHE A 51 3.42 -12.13 -4.88
C PHE A 51 3.28 -12.55 -3.41
N ASN A 52 2.53 -13.64 -3.18
CA ASN A 52 2.22 -14.10 -1.83
C ASN A 52 3.46 -14.37 -0.97
N LEU A 53 4.57 -14.81 -1.60
CA LEU A 53 5.87 -15.04 -0.95
C LEU A 53 6.37 -13.84 -0.12
N PHE A 54 6.11 -12.61 -0.57
CA PHE A 54 6.56 -11.39 0.12
C PHE A 54 5.55 -10.89 1.17
N ARG A 55 4.32 -11.42 1.20
CA ARG A 55 3.26 -11.03 2.12
C ARG A 55 2.86 -12.10 3.13
N THR A 56 3.35 -13.34 3.00
CA THR A 56 2.92 -14.47 3.85
C THR A 56 3.19 -14.25 5.34
N TRP A 57 4.07 -13.31 5.70
CA TRP A 57 4.42 -12.97 7.09
C TRP A 57 3.59 -11.83 7.68
N MET A 58 2.83 -11.09 6.86
CA MET A 58 1.87 -10.08 7.32
C MET A 58 0.56 -10.76 7.70
#